data_AF-A0A2E0AJ18-F1
#
_entry.id   AF-A0A2E0AJ18-F1
#
_cell.length_a   1.000
_cell.length_b   1.000
_cell.length_c   1.000
_cell.angle_alpha   90.00
_cell.angle_beta   90.00
_cell.angle_gamma   90.00
#
_symmetry.space_group_name_H-M   'P 1'
#
loop_
_entity.id
_entity.type
_entity.pdbx_description
1 polymer ?
#
loop_
_entity_poly.entity_id
_entity_poly.type
_entity_poly.pdbx_seq_one_letter_code
_entity_poly.pdbx_strand_id
1 'polypeptide(L)'
;MSTATVRRPEQRQLTAVPNQRQSKDLQLDFIFKGLVVVLLGFIAHGVAKPSALDRCIRNRYQQVLESHQLTDQQITEAIRTSEFNKATNFCNGGNGRLSWNN
;
A
#
# COMPACT_ATOMS: atom_id res chain seq x y z
N MET A 1 -34.81 -33.76 68.95
CA MET A 1 -34.51 -32.99 67.72
C MET A 1 -33.25 -32.19 68.00
N SER A 2 -32.14 -32.52 67.34
CA SER A 2 -30.85 -31.84 67.52
C SER A 2 -30.53 -31.07 66.24
N THR A 3 -30.43 -29.75 66.33
CA THR A 3 -30.15 -28.85 65.21
C THR A 3 -28.65 -28.63 65.09
N ALA A 4 -28.00 -29.36 64.18
CA ALA A 4 -26.58 -29.13 63.86
C ALA A 4 -26.44 -27.89 62.97
N THR A 5 -25.75 -26.85 63.47
CA THR A 5 -25.37 -25.67 62.70
C THR A 5 -24.26 -26.00 61.70
N VAL A 6 -24.56 -25.86 60.41
CA VAL A 6 -23.62 -26.01 59.28
C VAL A 6 -22.63 -24.83 59.27
N ARG A 7 -21.33 -25.10 59.49
CA ARG A 7 -20.26 -24.09 59.34
C ARG A 7 -19.91 -23.92 57.86
N ARG A 8 -20.09 -22.70 57.34
CA ARG A 8 -19.62 -22.28 56.01
C ARG A 8 -18.07 -22.17 56.03
N PRO A 9 -17.33 -22.72 55.05
CA PRO A 9 -15.90 -22.48 54.97
C PRO A 9 -15.62 -21.04 54.56
N GLU A 10 -14.67 -20.38 55.22
CA GLU A 10 -14.21 -19.04 54.86
C GLU A 10 -13.73 -19.01 53.41
N GLN A 11 -14.28 -18.09 52.63
CA GLN A 11 -13.74 -17.75 51.32
C GLN A 11 -12.35 -17.16 51.51
N ARG A 12 -11.32 -17.98 51.29
CA ARG A 12 -9.96 -17.51 51.04
C ARG A 12 -10.00 -16.51 49.88
N GLN A 13 -9.88 -15.22 50.19
CA GLN A 13 -9.70 -14.20 49.18
C GLN A 13 -8.36 -14.45 48.48
N LEU A 14 -8.45 -14.87 47.21
CA LEU A 14 -7.30 -14.98 46.33
C LEU A 14 -6.82 -13.56 46.01
N THR A 15 -5.70 -13.15 46.61
CA THR A 15 -5.07 -11.87 46.29
C THR A 15 -4.43 -11.99 44.91
N ALA A 16 -4.92 -11.22 43.94
CA ALA A 16 -4.32 -11.16 42.62
C ALA A 16 -2.91 -10.55 42.72
N VAL A 17 -1.88 -11.35 42.45
CA VAL A 17 -0.50 -10.87 42.35
C VAL A 17 -0.37 -10.10 41.03
N PRO A 18 0.02 -8.81 41.03
CA PRO A 18 0.17 -8.07 39.80
C PRO A 18 1.31 -8.68 38.98
N ASN A 19 0.96 -9.14 37.78
CA ASN A 19 1.91 -9.72 36.85
C ASN A 19 2.80 -8.60 36.29
N GLN A 20 4.00 -8.43 36.84
CA GLN A 20 5.01 -7.42 36.45
C GLN A 20 5.58 -7.58 35.02
N ARG A 21 4.96 -8.38 34.14
CA ARG A 21 5.40 -8.54 32.74
C ARG A 21 5.04 -7.37 31.83
N GLN A 22 4.28 -6.40 32.31
CA GLN A 22 3.64 -5.36 31.49
C GLN A 22 4.60 -4.41 30.75
N SER A 23 5.84 -4.20 31.25
CA SER A 23 6.76 -3.22 30.63
C SER A 23 7.51 -3.73 29.40
N LYS A 24 7.77 -5.04 29.28
CA LYS A 24 8.51 -5.59 28.13
C LYS A 24 7.64 -5.70 26.88
N ASP A 25 6.37 -6.04 27.06
CA ASP A 25 5.41 -6.16 25.94
C ASP A 25 5.09 -4.79 25.33
N LEU A 26 4.96 -3.75 26.18
CA LEU A 26 4.67 -2.39 25.71
C LEU A 26 5.78 -1.84 24.80
N GLN A 27 7.05 -2.05 25.17
CA GLN A 27 8.19 -1.61 24.35
C GLN A 27 8.25 -2.35 23.01
N LEU A 28 7.95 -3.65 23.00
CA LEU A 28 7.93 -4.45 21.77
C LEU A 28 6.86 -3.95 20.79
N ASP A 29 5.68 -3.60 21.31
CA ASP A 29 4.58 -3.06 20.52
C ASP A 29 4.92 -1.71 19.87
N PHE A 30 5.61 -0.81 20.60
CA PHE A 30 6.03 0.47 20.04
C PHE A 30 7.12 0.32 18.98
N ILE A 31 8.08 -0.58 19.18
CA ILE A 31 9.11 -0.90 18.19
C ILE A 31 8.47 -1.48 16.93
N PHE A 32 7.55 -2.42 17.08
CA PHE A 32 6.84 -3.03 15.96
C PHE A 32 6.04 -2.00 15.17
N LYS A 33 5.24 -1.16 15.84
CA LYS A 33 4.48 -0.08 15.19
C LYS A 33 5.39 0.92 14.47
N GLY A 34 6.52 1.30 15.08
CA GLY A 34 7.51 2.16 14.45
C GLY A 34 8.09 1.57 13.17
N LEU A 35 8.43 0.28 13.20
CA LEU A 35 8.99 -0.44 12.05
C LEU A 35 7.96 -0.55 10.91
N VAL A 36 6.68 -0.82 11.24
CA VAL A 36 5.58 -0.84 10.27
C VAL A 36 5.41 0.52 9.60
N VAL A 37 5.47 1.63 10.34
CA VAL A 37 5.37 2.99 9.76
C VAL A 37 6.53 3.28 8.82
N VAL A 38 7.76 2.92 9.20
CA VAL A 38 8.94 3.07 8.34
C VAL A 38 8.81 2.24 7.06
N LEU A 39 8.37 0.99 7.17
CA LEU A 39 8.13 0.12 6.02
C LEU A 39 7.07 0.70 5.07
N LEU A 40 5.95 1.18 5.62
CA LEU A 40 4.91 1.84 4.83
C LEU A 40 5.42 3.12 4.16
N GLY A 41 6.26 3.89 4.84
CA GLY A 41 6.94 5.06 4.26
C GLY A 41 7.85 4.68 3.09
N PHE A 42 8.62 3.59 3.21
CA PHE A 42 9.45 3.06 2.13
C PHE A 42 8.63 2.55 0.95
N ILE A 43 7.52 1.85 1.21
CA ILE A 43 6.60 1.39 0.16
C ILE A 43 5.99 2.59 -0.56
N ALA A 44 5.46 3.57 0.17
CA ALA A 44 4.91 4.80 -0.40
C ALA A 44 5.95 5.55 -1.23
N HIS A 45 7.20 5.66 -0.73
CA HIS A 45 8.29 6.31 -1.46
C HIS A 45 8.74 5.53 -2.70
N GLY A 46 8.72 4.19 -2.65
CA GLY A 46 9.01 3.32 -3.79
C GLY A 46 7.95 3.41 -4.88
N VAL A 47 6.66 3.39 -4.48
CA VAL A 47 5.51 3.50 -5.39
C VAL A 47 5.39 4.90 -5.98
N ALA A 48 5.77 5.94 -5.24
CA ALA A 48 5.76 7.32 -5.73
C ALA A 48 6.83 7.62 -6.80
N LYS A 49 7.86 6.77 -6.93
CA LYS A 49 8.84 6.94 -8.00
C LYS A 49 8.19 6.52 -9.33
N PRO A 50 8.11 7.42 -10.33
CA PRO A 50 7.59 7.05 -11.63
C PRO A 50 8.42 5.88 -12.14
N SER A 51 7.72 4.79 -12.48
CA SER A 51 8.37 3.58 -12.95
C SER A 51 9.20 3.90 -14.20
N ALA A 52 10.22 3.08 -14.50
CA ALA A 52 10.96 3.22 -15.74
C ALA A 52 10.01 3.19 -16.96
N LEU A 53 8.91 2.45 -16.83
CA LEU A 53 7.81 2.41 -17.78
C LEU A 53 7.12 3.77 -17.95
N ASP A 54 6.71 4.44 -16.85
CA ASP A 54 6.04 5.75 -16.91
C ASP A 54 6.91 6.81 -17.57
N ARG A 55 8.23 6.78 -17.31
CA ARG A 55 9.20 7.67 -17.96
C ARG A 55 9.28 7.40 -19.46
N CYS A 56 9.32 6.13 -19.85
CA CYS A 56 9.31 5.72 -21.25
C CYS A 56 8.02 6.17 -21.96
N ILE A 57 6.86 5.94 -21.35
CA ILE A 57 5.56 6.31 -21.92
C ILE A 57 5.48 7.82 -22.11
N ARG A 58 5.86 8.60 -21.10
CA ARG A 58 5.84 10.06 -21.16
C ARG A 58 6.78 10.61 -22.23
N ASN A 59 8.01 10.09 -22.31
CA ASN A 59 8.97 10.51 -23.34
C ASN A 59 8.48 10.19 -24.75
N ARG A 60 7.89 9.01 -24.96
CA ARG A 60 7.32 8.64 -26.26
C ARG A 60 6.09 9.47 -26.62
N TYR A 61 5.22 9.73 -25.65
CA TYR A 61 4.07 10.61 -25.86
C TYR A 61 4.52 12.01 -26.26
N GLN A 62 5.48 12.61 -25.54
CA GLN A 62 6.05 13.92 -25.88
C GLN A 62 6.70 13.93 -27.27
N GLN A 63 7.44 12.88 -27.63
CA GLN A 63 8.03 12.77 -28.97
C GLN A 63 6.96 12.75 -30.07
N VAL A 64 5.82 12.09 -29.84
CA VAL A 64 4.70 12.10 -30.79
C VAL A 64 4.09 13.51 -30.89
N LEU A 65 3.86 14.18 -29.76
CA LEU A 65 3.37 15.57 -29.73
C LEU A 65 4.29 16.51 -30.54
N GLU A 66 5.59 16.44 -30.28
CA GLU A 66 6.61 17.25 -30.97
C GLU A 66 6.65 16.94 -32.47
N SER A 67 6.58 15.65 -32.85
CA SER A 67 6.61 15.24 -34.27
C SER A 67 5.42 15.77 -35.07
N HIS A 68 4.27 15.92 -34.41
CA HIS A 68 3.07 16.48 -35.02
C HIS A 68 2.94 17.99 -34.86
N GLN A 69 3.89 18.66 -34.20
CA GLN A 69 3.82 20.08 -33.83
C GLN A 69 2.54 20.44 -33.06
N LEU A 70 2.00 19.46 -32.33
CA LEU A 70 0.76 19.61 -31.58
C LEU A 70 1.08 19.88 -30.11
N THR A 71 0.36 20.83 -29.53
CA THR A 71 0.34 21.00 -28.08
C THR A 71 -0.72 20.10 -27.46
N ASP A 72 -0.53 19.74 -26.19
CA ASP A 72 -1.40 18.81 -25.45
C ASP A 72 -2.88 19.24 -25.43
N GLN A 73 -3.15 20.53 -25.61
CA GLN A 73 -4.48 21.13 -25.65
C GLN A 73 -5.18 21.02 -27.02
N GLN A 74 -4.43 20.71 -28.08
CA GLN A 74 -4.92 20.64 -29.46
C GLN A 74 -5.31 19.20 -29.87
N ILE A 75 -5.11 18.23 -28.98
CA ILE A 75 -5.37 16.81 -29.24
C ILE A 75 -6.70 16.39 -28.64
N THR A 76 -7.51 15.71 -29.43
CA THR A 76 -8.75 15.09 -28.96
C THR A 76 -8.46 13.95 -28.00
N GLU A 77 -9.33 13.76 -27.01
CA GLU A 77 -9.17 12.75 -25.95
C GLU A 77 -8.98 11.32 -26.51
N ALA A 78 -9.65 11.01 -27.62
CA ALA A 78 -9.51 9.74 -28.33
C ALA A 78 -8.08 9.52 -28.89
N ILE A 79 -7.47 10.55 -29.46
CA ILE A 79 -6.10 10.48 -30.00
C ILE A 79 -5.10 10.38 -28.86
N ARG A 80 -5.28 11.18 -27.78
CA ARG A 80 -4.45 11.08 -26.57
C ARG A 80 -4.44 9.66 -26.02
N THR A 81 -5.61 9.05 -25.87
CA THR A 81 -5.74 7.68 -25.34
C THR A 81 -5.10 6.65 -26.26
N SER A 82 -5.29 6.78 -27.57
CA SER A 82 -4.67 5.91 -28.58
C SER A 82 -3.13 5.97 -28.54
N GLU A 83 -2.56 7.17 -28.55
CA GLU A 83 -1.11 7.36 -28.53
C GLU A 83 -0.48 6.94 -27.20
N PHE A 84 -1.18 7.18 -26.08
CA PHE A 84 -0.76 6.70 -24.77
C PHE A 84 -0.75 5.16 -24.69
N ASN A 85 -1.76 4.50 -25.26
CA ASN A 85 -1.81 3.03 -25.33
C ASN A 85 -0.72 2.45 -26.23
N LYS A 86 -0.41 3.10 -27.37
CA LYS A 86 0.74 2.73 -28.22
C LYS A 86 2.06 2.86 -27.47
N ALA A 87 2.27 3.98 -26.79
CA ALA A 87 3.47 4.23 -25.99
C ALA A 87 3.60 3.20 -24.85
N THR A 88 2.50 2.86 -24.20
CA THR A 88 2.44 1.81 -23.17
C THR A 88 2.83 0.44 -23.73
N ASN A 89 2.28 0.06 -24.88
CA ASN A 89 2.61 -1.21 -25.54
C ASN A 89 4.10 -1.26 -25.95
N PHE A 90 4.62 -0.16 -26.49
CA PHE A 90 6.04 -0.03 -26.83
C PHE A 90 6.94 -0.19 -25.61
N CYS A 91 6.63 0.52 -24.52
CA CYS A 91 7.44 0.50 -23.29
C CYS A 91 7.34 -0.83 -22.52
N ASN A 92 6.28 -1.61 -22.72
CA ASN A 92 6.15 -2.98 -22.21
C ASN A 92 6.87 -4.03 -23.08
N GLY A 93 7.66 -3.62 -24.08
CA GLY A 93 8.44 -4.51 -24.94
C GLY A 93 7.73 -4.96 -26.22
N GLY A 94 6.57 -4.36 -26.55
CA GLY A 94 5.91 -4.53 -27.84
C GLY A 94 6.40 -3.54 -28.89
N ASN A 95 5.86 -3.65 -30.11
CA ASN A 95 6.31 -2.84 -31.25
C ASN A 95 5.55 -1.50 -31.38
N GLY A 96 4.74 -1.11 -30.39
CA GLY A 96 3.91 0.10 -30.42
C GLY A 96 2.75 0.07 -31.41
N ARG A 97 2.51 -1.07 -32.10
CA ARG A 97 1.34 -1.29 -32.95
C ARG A 97 0.19 -1.78 -32.09
N LEU A 98 -0.89 -1.00 -32.01
CA LEU A 98 -2.16 -1.51 -31.49
C LEU A 98 -2.68 -2.56 -32.48
N SER A 99 -2.61 -3.84 -32.10
CA SER A 99 -3.38 -4.89 -32.78
C SER A 99 -4.83 -4.70 -32.35
N TRP A 100 -5.60 -4.00 -33.18
CA TRP A 100 -7.05 -4.06 -33.11
C TRP A 100 -7.43 -5.41 -33.68
N ASN A 101 -7.61 -6.41 -32.82
CA ASN A 101 -8.25 -7.66 -33.23
C ASN A 101 -9.76 -7.38 -33.23
N ASN A 102 -10.39 -7.47 -34.41
CA ASN A 102 -11.84 -7.41 -34.56
C ASN A 102 -12.49 -8.70 -34.07
#